data_AF-A0A7S4BC45-F1
#
_entry.id   AF-A0A7S4BC45-F1
#
_cell.length_a   1.000
_cell.length_b   1.000
_cell.length_c   1.000
_cell.angle_alpha   90.00
_cell.angle_beta   90.00
_cell.angle_gamma   90.00
#
_symmetry.space_group_name_H-M   'P 1'
#
loop_
_entity.id
_entity.type
_entity.pdbx_description
1 polymer ?
#
loop_
_entity_poly.entity_id
_entity_poly.type
_entity_poly.pdbx_seq_one_letter_code
_entity_poly.pdbx_strand_id
1 'polypeptide(L)'
;HSASSGLMPASALALFITVEPLLPPPKDATRERSTMQDAKMQEFAKDWVESVRRSLPRGERDRVLKVFAPTAEGDKALVCRYVRAQRPPSDLDKSERALLRFVSLIPSLDDAALGSAASDSGGMAGHVSLDVWNTSHSFVELNAGDAEEHAILFCNFLKSLNRESYVVLGRGIPEGDTCYVFTPGDAGRREPQLWNTSSGRVYDVSDANCPLVSVGCLFDDTNIYANVQPSSKPQMLNWNLADAAHWRPFFGGKGGFAPPSPLPPSVQLPRVPFKR
;
A
#
# COMPACT_ATOMS: atom_id res chain seq x y z
N HIS A 1 -2.12 48.75 -57.65
CA HIS A 1 -1.89 48.75 -56.18
C HIS A 1 -3.06 48.07 -55.49
N SER A 2 -2.95 47.17 -54.53
CA SER A 2 -1.86 46.40 -53.94
C SER A 2 -2.57 45.27 -53.20
N ALA A 3 -2.27 44.01 -53.52
CA ALA A 3 -2.62 42.88 -52.68
C ALA A 3 -1.52 41.84 -52.82
N SER A 4 -0.63 41.77 -51.83
CA SER A 4 0.16 40.58 -51.54
C SER A 4 0.17 40.39 -50.03
N SER A 5 -0.65 39.43 -49.62
CA SER A 5 -0.66 38.73 -48.36
C SER A 5 0.76 38.49 -47.82
N GLY A 6 0.96 38.85 -46.55
CA GLY A 6 2.17 38.51 -45.80
C GLY A 6 2.39 37.01 -45.75
N LEU A 7 3.44 36.54 -46.41
CA LEU A 7 4.05 35.25 -46.17
C LEU A 7 4.99 35.37 -44.97
N MET A 8 4.65 34.70 -43.88
CA MET A 8 5.62 34.33 -42.85
C MET A 8 5.54 32.82 -42.66
N PRO A 9 6.54 32.06 -43.14
CA PRO A 9 6.87 30.77 -42.58
C PRO A 9 8.23 30.90 -41.89
N ALA A 10 8.22 31.26 -40.61
CA ALA A 10 9.38 31.05 -39.76
C ALA A 10 9.13 29.76 -38.98
N SER A 11 9.47 28.63 -39.61
CA SER A 11 9.54 27.34 -38.92
C SER A 11 10.65 27.42 -37.87
N ALA A 12 10.29 27.68 -36.61
CA ALA A 12 11.22 27.64 -35.49
C ALA A 12 10.97 26.35 -34.69
N LEU A 13 12.04 25.59 -34.47
CA LEU A 13 12.01 24.38 -33.64
C LEU A 13 12.62 24.73 -32.28
N ALA A 14 11.80 24.74 -31.24
CA ALA A 14 12.25 24.93 -29.87
C ALA A 14 12.61 23.57 -29.27
N LEU A 15 13.91 23.35 -29.02
CA LEU A 15 14.46 22.11 -28.50
C LEU A 15 14.80 22.30 -27.02
N PHE A 16 14.13 21.56 -26.14
CA PHE A 16 14.55 21.40 -24.75
C PHE A 16 15.28 20.07 -24.61
N ILE A 17 16.56 20.13 -24.25
CA ILE A 17 17.38 18.94 -23.95
C ILE A 17 17.62 18.94 -22.44
N THR A 18 17.09 17.94 -21.76
CA THR A 18 17.51 17.58 -20.40
C THR A 18 18.63 16.54 -20.51
N VAL A 19 19.82 16.90 -20.03
CA VAL A 19 20.92 15.95 -19.88
C VAL A 19 20.76 15.34 -18.49
N GLU A 20 20.29 14.10 -18.40
CA GLU A 20 20.36 13.35 -17.15
C GLU A 20 21.83 13.00 -16.88
N PRO A 21 22.47 13.59 -15.86
CA PRO A 21 23.78 13.08 -15.46
C PRO A 21 23.56 11.65 -14.95
N LEU A 22 24.36 10.71 -15.47
CA LEU A 22 24.41 9.36 -14.91
C LEU A 22 24.74 9.49 -13.42
N LEU A 23 23.73 9.34 -12.57
CA LEU A 23 23.93 9.32 -11.13
C LEU A 23 24.89 8.17 -10.84
N PRO A 24 26.04 8.43 -10.18
CA PRO A 24 26.88 7.34 -9.74
C PRO A 24 26.02 6.43 -8.88
N PRO A 25 26.12 5.09 -9.03
CA PRO A 25 25.35 4.17 -8.22
C PRO A 25 25.54 4.56 -6.74
N PRO A 26 24.45 4.61 -5.95
CA PRO A 26 24.55 4.99 -4.56
C PRO A 26 25.63 4.14 -3.90
N LYS A 27 26.55 4.79 -3.18
CA LYS A 27 27.60 4.10 -2.43
C LYS A 27 26.91 3.09 -1.52
N ASP A 28 27.27 1.81 -1.64
CA ASP A 28 26.76 0.66 -0.87
C ASP A 28 26.98 0.85 0.65
N ALA A 29 26.29 1.80 1.27
CA ALA A 29 26.53 2.22 2.65
C ALA A 29 25.31 1.98 3.54
N THR A 30 24.44 1.02 3.20
CA THR A 30 23.57 0.27 4.13
C THR A 30 22.77 -0.78 3.36
N ARG A 31 23.46 -1.59 2.56
CA ARG A 31 22.80 -2.74 1.91
C ARG A 31 22.65 -3.83 2.97
N GLU A 32 21.58 -3.78 3.76
CA GLU A 32 21.16 -4.92 4.59
C GLU A 32 20.84 -6.05 3.62
N ARG A 33 21.82 -6.92 3.35
CA ARG A 33 21.59 -8.16 2.61
C ARG A 33 20.46 -8.90 3.30
N SER A 34 19.50 -9.40 2.53
CA SER A 34 18.43 -10.26 3.03
C SER A 34 19.04 -11.30 3.98
N THR A 35 18.66 -11.23 5.25
CA THR A 35 19.24 -12.14 6.24
C THR A 35 18.78 -13.56 5.89
N MET A 36 19.53 -14.59 6.31
CA MET A 36 19.06 -15.98 6.15
C MET A 36 17.68 -16.19 6.81
N GLN A 37 17.36 -15.37 7.81
CA GLN A 37 16.07 -15.37 8.49
C GLN A 37 14.96 -14.80 7.60
N ASP A 38 15.21 -13.72 6.88
CA ASP A 38 14.27 -13.17 5.90
C ASP A 38 14.01 -14.15 4.76
N ALA A 39 15.05 -14.84 4.28
CA ALA A 39 14.89 -15.86 3.23
C ALA A 39 13.98 -17.01 3.67
N LYS A 40 14.18 -17.55 4.88
CA LYS A 40 13.30 -18.58 5.47
C LYS A 40 11.87 -18.09 5.66
N MET A 41 11.70 -16.84 6.08
CA MET A 41 10.37 -16.24 6.26
C MET A 41 9.67 -16.05 4.92
N GLN A 42 10.38 -15.65 3.87
CA GLN A 42 9.84 -15.53 2.52
C GLN A 42 9.43 -16.87 1.92
N GLU A 43 10.21 -17.94 2.17
CA GLU A 43 9.84 -19.30 1.76
C GLU A 43 8.58 -19.76 2.48
N PHE A 44 8.55 -19.64 3.81
CA PHE A 44 7.37 -19.95 4.61
C PHE A 44 6.13 -19.13 4.18
N ALA A 45 6.32 -17.85 3.82
CA ALA A 45 5.23 -16.99 3.36
C ALA A 45 4.56 -17.52 2.10
N LYS A 46 5.32 -18.08 1.15
CA LYS A 46 4.76 -18.72 -0.04
C LYS A 46 3.88 -19.91 0.36
N ASP A 47 4.41 -20.81 1.19
CA ASP A 47 3.69 -21.99 1.65
C ASP A 47 2.44 -21.62 2.46
N TRP A 48 2.52 -20.59 3.28
CA TRP A 48 1.42 -20.10 4.10
C TRP A 48 0.30 -19.50 3.24
N VAL A 49 0.62 -18.66 2.24
CA VAL A 49 -0.37 -18.12 1.30
C VAL A 49 -1.06 -19.24 0.53
N GLU A 50 -0.31 -20.22 0.03
CA GLU A 50 -0.91 -21.37 -0.66
C GLU A 50 -1.79 -22.22 0.26
N SER A 51 -1.37 -22.43 1.50
CA SER A 51 -2.14 -23.15 2.53
C SER A 51 -3.46 -22.42 2.85
N VAL A 52 -3.43 -21.09 2.96
CA VAL A 52 -4.64 -20.25 3.09
C VAL A 52 -5.53 -20.46 1.87
N ARG A 53 -5.04 -20.26 0.65
CA ARG A 53 -5.81 -20.44 -0.59
C ARG A 53 -6.42 -21.83 -0.72
N ARG A 54 -5.69 -22.88 -0.34
CA ARG A 54 -6.18 -24.27 -0.35
C ARG A 54 -7.34 -24.49 0.62
N SER A 55 -7.36 -23.79 1.75
CA SER A 55 -8.43 -23.88 2.76
C SER A 55 -9.72 -23.14 2.37
N LEU A 56 -9.66 -22.27 1.36
CA LEU A 56 -10.81 -21.47 0.92
C LEU A 56 -11.71 -22.21 -0.08
N PRO A 57 -13.02 -21.89 -0.12
CA PRO A 57 -13.92 -22.31 -1.20
C PRO A 57 -13.36 -21.95 -2.58
N ARG A 58 -13.65 -22.75 -3.61
CA ARG A 58 -13.03 -22.58 -4.95
C ARG A 58 -13.16 -21.17 -5.53
N GLY A 59 -14.31 -20.52 -5.35
CA GLY A 59 -14.58 -19.16 -5.85
C GLY A 59 -13.97 -18.03 -5.01
N GLU A 60 -13.24 -18.36 -3.94
CA GLU A 60 -12.66 -17.40 -3.00
C GLU A 60 -11.13 -17.53 -2.92
N ARG A 61 -10.51 -18.32 -3.82
CA ARG A 61 -9.07 -18.62 -3.78
C ARG A 61 -8.19 -17.52 -4.37
N ASP A 62 -8.79 -16.57 -5.08
CA ASP A 62 -8.14 -15.44 -5.73
C ASP A 62 -8.08 -14.18 -4.85
N ARG A 63 -8.41 -14.30 -3.56
CA ARG A 63 -8.26 -13.22 -2.56
C ARG A 63 -6.85 -12.62 -2.58
N VAL A 64 -6.80 -11.30 -2.42
CA VAL A 64 -5.55 -10.51 -2.35
C VAL A 64 -4.82 -10.82 -1.04
N LEU A 65 -3.73 -11.56 -1.14
CA LEU A 65 -2.90 -11.98 -0.02
C LEU A 65 -1.44 -11.59 -0.31
N LYS A 66 -0.89 -10.64 0.46
CA LYS A 66 0.50 -10.18 0.33
C LYS A 66 1.16 -10.19 1.72
N VAL A 67 2.30 -10.88 1.82
CA VAL A 67 3.12 -10.94 3.05
C VAL A 67 4.39 -10.10 2.89
N PHE A 68 4.96 -10.11 1.68
CA PHE A 68 6.13 -9.32 1.31
C PHE A 68 5.81 -8.48 0.08
N ALA A 69 6.26 -7.23 0.09
CA ALA A 69 6.18 -6.32 -1.04
C ALA A 69 7.58 -6.00 -1.60
N PRO A 70 7.74 -5.87 -2.92
CA PRO A 70 8.94 -5.31 -3.52
C PRO A 70 9.17 -3.87 -3.03
N THR A 71 10.42 -3.53 -2.73
CA THR A 71 10.83 -2.18 -2.36
C THR A 71 11.42 -1.44 -3.57
N ALA A 72 11.55 -0.12 -3.46
CA ALA A 72 12.24 0.68 -4.48
C ALA A 72 13.72 0.29 -4.62
N GLU A 73 14.32 -0.30 -3.59
CA GLU A 73 15.70 -0.80 -3.58
C GLU A 73 15.86 -2.17 -4.27
N GLY A 74 14.75 -2.79 -4.71
CA GLY A 74 14.73 -4.05 -5.44
C GLY A 74 14.80 -5.31 -4.56
N ASP A 75 14.71 -5.15 -3.24
CA ASP A 75 14.53 -6.26 -2.30
C ASP A 75 13.05 -6.46 -1.94
N LYS A 76 12.76 -7.32 -0.96
CA LYS A 76 11.39 -7.60 -0.51
C LYS A 76 11.27 -7.36 0.99
N ALA A 77 10.40 -6.43 1.37
CA ALA A 77 10.12 -6.12 2.76
C ALA A 77 8.80 -6.77 3.21
N LEU A 78 8.78 -7.29 4.44
CA LEU A 78 7.55 -7.72 5.11
C LEU A 78 6.60 -6.53 5.20
N VAL A 79 5.32 -6.70 4.82
CA VAL A 79 4.35 -5.59 4.76
C VAL A 79 4.16 -4.89 6.12
N CYS A 80 4.30 -5.61 7.24
CA CYS A 80 4.29 -5.02 8.58
C CYS A 80 5.36 -3.94 8.78
N ARG A 81 6.50 -4.01 8.08
CA ARG A 81 7.58 -3.02 8.18
C ARG A 81 7.17 -1.65 7.63
N TYR A 82 6.13 -1.58 6.80
CA TYR A 82 5.58 -0.32 6.29
C TYR A 82 4.67 0.37 7.29
N VAL A 83 4.19 -0.33 8.32
CA VAL A 83 3.36 0.26 9.37
C VAL A 83 4.25 0.72 10.52
N ARG A 84 4.14 2.01 10.84
CA ARG A 84 4.87 2.65 11.94
C ARG A 84 4.14 3.93 12.33
N ALA A 85 3.95 4.17 13.62
CA ALA A 85 3.39 5.45 14.09
C ALA A 85 4.21 6.64 13.56
N GLN A 86 3.62 7.44 12.69
CA GLN A 86 4.21 8.65 12.11
C GLN A 86 3.25 9.81 12.33
N ARG A 87 3.74 10.93 12.86
CA ARG A 87 2.88 12.08 13.15
C ARG A 87 2.48 12.77 11.84
N PRO A 88 1.22 13.22 11.70
CA PRO A 88 0.82 14.08 10.60
C PRO A 88 1.51 15.45 10.67
N PRO A 89 1.48 16.25 9.59
CA PRO A 89 1.97 17.62 9.59
C PRO A 89 1.40 18.41 10.77
N SER A 90 2.23 19.24 11.43
CA SER A 90 1.84 19.97 12.64
C SER A 90 0.66 20.92 12.45
N ASP A 91 0.51 21.40 11.21
CA ASP A 91 -0.43 22.47 10.86
C ASP A 91 -1.80 21.90 10.44
N LEU A 92 -1.94 20.57 10.37
CA LEU A 92 -3.22 19.91 10.13
C LEU A 92 -4.01 19.71 11.41
N ASP A 93 -5.33 19.83 11.28
CA ASP A 93 -6.25 19.25 12.26
C ASP A 93 -6.00 17.75 12.37
N LYS A 94 -5.90 17.25 13.61
CA LYS A 94 -5.63 15.84 13.93
C LYS A 94 -6.89 15.00 13.97
N SER A 95 -8.06 15.57 13.61
CA SER A 95 -9.26 14.78 13.40
C SER A 95 -9.05 13.75 12.27
N GLU A 96 -9.54 12.53 12.47
CA GLU A 96 -9.36 11.42 11.52
C GLU A 96 -9.86 11.77 10.11
N ARG A 97 -10.94 12.58 10.01
CA ARG A 97 -11.46 13.05 8.73
C ARG A 97 -10.56 14.09 8.04
N ALA A 98 -9.94 15.00 8.78
CA ALA A 98 -9.00 15.95 8.21
C ALA A 98 -7.75 15.23 7.68
N LEU A 99 -7.27 14.24 8.43
CA LEU A 99 -6.14 13.40 8.03
C LEU A 99 -6.46 12.55 6.80
N LEU A 100 -7.64 11.92 6.77
CA LEU A 100 -8.11 11.16 5.60
C LEU A 100 -8.14 12.05 4.35
N ARG A 101 -8.73 13.25 4.49
CA ARG A 101 -8.81 14.20 3.38
C ARG A 101 -7.44 14.68 2.92
N PHE A 102 -6.49 14.89 3.84
CA PHE A 102 -5.13 15.24 3.47
C PHE A 102 -4.47 14.13 2.63
N VAL A 103 -4.60 12.87 3.07
CA VAL A 103 -4.03 11.73 2.34
C VAL A 103 -4.71 11.57 0.97
N SER A 104 -6.03 11.69 0.89
CA SER A 104 -6.79 11.54 -0.37
C SER A 104 -6.57 12.68 -1.38
N LEU A 105 -5.87 13.75 -0.98
CA LEU A 105 -5.51 14.84 -1.90
C LEU A 105 -4.17 14.59 -2.59
N ILE A 106 -3.39 13.61 -2.14
CA ILE A 106 -2.19 13.17 -2.87
C ILE A 106 -2.68 12.43 -4.14
N PRO A 107 -2.21 12.79 -5.34
CA PRO A 107 -2.61 12.12 -6.57
C PRO A 107 -2.38 10.61 -6.55
N SER A 108 -3.35 9.86 -7.07
CA SER A 108 -3.18 8.44 -7.36
C SER A 108 -2.56 8.26 -8.76
N LEU A 109 -1.43 7.57 -8.86
CA LEU A 109 -0.81 7.14 -10.12
C LEU A 109 -0.60 5.62 -10.06
N ASP A 110 -1.15 4.89 -11.02
CA ASP A 110 -0.92 3.45 -11.14
C ASP A 110 0.53 3.18 -11.59
N ASP A 111 1.21 2.22 -10.96
CA ASP A 111 2.58 1.80 -11.27
C ASP A 111 2.78 1.48 -12.76
N ALA A 112 1.75 0.98 -13.44
CA ALA A 112 1.79 0.71 -14.87
C ALA A 112 1.95 1.99 -15.72
N ALA A 113 1.41 3.12 -15.26
CA ALA A 113 1.57 4.41 -15.91
C ALA A 113 2.99 4.98 -15.72
N LEU A 114 3.64 4.65 -14.60
CA LEU A 114 5.02 5.08 -14.31
C LEU A 114 6.05 4.24 -15.11
N GLY A 115 5.82 2.92 -15.24
CA GLY A 115 6.67 2.03 -16.02
C GLY A 115 6.66 2.31 -17.53
N SER A 116 5.51 2.75 -18.06
CA SER A 116 5.36 3.07 -19.50
C SER A 116 5.99 4.40 -19.91
N ALA A 117 6.14 5.37 -18.99
CA ALA A 117 6.84 6.62 -19.25
C ALA A 117 8.37 6.44 -19.33
N ALA A 118 8.91 5.35 -18.79
CA ALA A 118 10.34 5.03 -18.80
C ALA A 118 10.77 4.12 -19.97
N SER A 119 9.82 3.60 -20.77
CA SER A 119 10.09 2.59 -21.80
C SER A 119 9.95 3.13 -23.23
N ASP A 120 10.67 4.19 -23.57
CA ASP A 120 10.98 4.53 -24.98
C ASP A 120 12.17 3.72 -25.53
N SER A 121 12.82 2.90 -24.69
CA SER A 121 13.84 1.96 -25.14
C SER A 121 13.19 0.64 -25.59
N GLY A 122 12.96 0.50 -26.90
CA GLY A 122 12.34 -0.64 -27.58
C GLY A 122 13.06 -2.01 -27.42
N GLY A 123 13.14 -2.51 -26.20
CA GLY A 123 13.60 -3.86 -25.86
C GLY A 123 12.42 -4.79 -25.58
N MET A 124 12.39 -5.92 -26.29
CA MET A 124 11.42 -7.03 -26.17
C MET A 124 11.60 -7.80 -24.84
N ALA A 125 11.40 -7.15 -23.70
CA ALA A 125 11.18 -7.79 -22.41
C ALA A 125 9.84 -7.30 -21.89
N GLY A 126 8.87 -8.21 -21.80
CA GLY A 126 7.49 -7.90 -21.41
C GLY A 126 7.44 -7.00 -20.17
N HIS A 127 6.64 -5.95 -20.25
CA HIS A 127 6.36 -4.96 -19.22
C HIS A 127 5.84 -5.63 -17.94
N VAL A 128 6.74 -6.08 -17.07
CA VAL A 128 6.39 -6.47 -15.70
C VAL A 128 6.31 -5.15 -14.93
N SER A 129 5.10 -4.61 -14.81
CA SER A 129 4.77 -3.63 -13.78
C SER A 129 5.03 -4.31 -12.45
N LEU A 130 6.20 -4.09 -11.87
CA LEU A 130 6.47 -4.51 -10.50
C LEU A 130 5.72 -3.53 -9.61
N ASP A 131 4.67 -4.01 -8.96
CA ASP A 131 3.97 -3.34 -7.86
C ASP A 131 4.99 -3.12 -6.73
N VAL A 132 5.57 -1.91 -6.69
CA VAL A 132 6.68 -1.52 -5.81
C VAL A 132 6.16 -0.59 -4.73
N TRP A 133 6.32 -1.01 -3.48
CA TRP A 133 5.78 -0.26 -2.34
C TRP A 133 6.75 0.82 -1.87
N ASN A 134 6.28 2.04 -1.87
CA ASN A 134 7.01 3.22 -1.41
C ASN A 134 6.83 3.46 0.09
N THR A 135 7.85 4.05 0.73
CA THR A 135 7.72 4.53 2.10
C THR A 135 6.82 5.78 2.14
N SER A 136 6.27 6.10 3.32
CA SER A 136 5.49 7.33 3.51
C SER A 136 6.29 8.60 3.21
N HIS A 137 7.63 8.56 3.37
CA HIS A 137 8.49 9.66 2.97
C HIS A 137 8.59 9.78 1.45
N SER A 138 8.89 8.68 0.76
CA SER A 138 8.98 8.65 -0.71
C SER A 138 7.66 9.06 -1.36
N PHE A 139 6.53 8.53 -0.86
CA PHE A 139 5.19 8.87 -1.34
C PHE A 139 4.89 10.38 -1.25
N VAL A 140 5.19 11.01 -0.12
CA VAL A 140 4.97 12.45 0.08
C VAL A 140 5.92 13.29 -0.78
N GLU A 141 7.18 12.85 -0.95
CA GLU A 141 8.17 13.55 -1.80
C GLU A 141 7.87 13.43 -3.30
N LEU A 142 7.36 12.28 -3.75
CA LEU A 142 6.95 12.06 -5.13
C LEU A 142 5.64 12.77 -5.45
N ASN A 143 4.85 13.13 -4.42
CA ASN A 143 3.51 13.67 -4.54
C ASN A 143 2.59 12.79 -5.40
N ALA A 144 2.84 11.48 -5.39
CA ALA A 144 2.08 10.47 -6.11
C ALA A 144 2.41 9.07 -5.58
N GLY A 145 1.45 8.17 -5.71
CA GLY A 145 1.50 6.75 -5.37
C GLY A 145 0.13 6.13 -5.61
N ASP A 146 -0.13 4.92 -5.17
CA ASP A 146 -1.41 4.26 -5.38
C ASP A 146 -2.06 3.82 -4.04
N ALA A 147 -2.93 2.83 -4.08
CA ALA A 147 -3.81 2.52 -2.97
C ALA A 147 -3.04 2.16 -1.68
N GLU A 148 -1.95 1.40 -1.77
CA GLU A 148 -1.13 1.00 -0.62
C GLU A 148 -0.48 2.20 0.06
N GLU A 149 0.16 3.12 -0.67
CA GLU A 149 0.84 4.24 -0.03
C GLU A 149 -0.15 5.15 0.69
N HIS A 150 -1.33 5.36 0.10
CA HIS A 150 -2.41 6.10 0.74
C HIS A 150 -2.86 5.40 2.02
N ALA A 151 -3.13 4.09 1.96
CA ALA A 151 -3.60 3.33 3.12
C ALA A 151 -2.54 3.27 4.23
N ILE A 152 -1.27 3.04 3.87
CA ILE A 152 -0.14 2.97 4.79
C ILE A 152 0.08 4.32 5.47
N LEU A 153 0.12 5.43 4.72
CA LEU A 153 0.32 6.76 5.29
C LEU A 153 -0.80 7.11 6.29
N PHE A 154 -2.06 6.88 5.93
CA PHE A 154 -3.19 7.14 6.81
C PHE A 154 -3.17 6.22 8.04
N CYS A 155 -2.89 4.92 7.88
CA CYS A 155 -2.75 3.98 8.98
C CYS A 155 -1.64 4.44 9.95
N ASN A 156 -0.50 4.90 9.44
CA ASN A 156 0.60 5.41 10.25
C ASN A 156 0.23 6.66 11.05
N PHE A 157 -0.59 7.56 10.47
CA PHE A 157 -1.15 8.70 11.18
C PHE A 157 -2.07 8.26 12.32
N LEU A 158 -3.00 7.33 12.07
CA LEU A 158 -3.89 6.78 13.09
C LEU A 158 -3.11 6.13 14.24
N LYS A 159 -2.10 5.31 13.93
CA LYS A 159 -1.19 4.72 14.92
C LYS A 159 -0.52 5.79 15.80
N SER A 160 -0.13 6.94 15.22
CA SER A 160 0.45 8.06 15.99
C SER A 160 -0.54 8.75 16.95
N LEU A 161 -1.84 8.57 16.71
CA LEU A 161 -2.92 9.04 17.58
C LEU A 161 -3.39 7.96 18.57
N ASN A 162 -2.67 6.84 18.67
CA ASN A 162 -3.05 5.66 19.45
C ASN A 162 -4.40 5.06 19.03
N ARG A 163 -4.79 5.24 17.77
CA ARG A 163 -5.94 4.56 17.19
C ARG A 163 -5.50 3.19 16.69
N GLU A 164 -6.20 2.14 17.12
CA GLU A 164 -6.01 0.81 16.57
C GLU A 164 -6.47 0.80 15.11
N SER A 165 -5.57 0.40 14.22
CA SER A 165 -5.79 0.46 12.77
C SER A 165 -4.97 -0.60 12.03
N TYR A 166 -5.49 -1.02 10.89
CA TYR A 166 -4.91 -2.05 10.04
C TYR A 166 -5.03 -1.62 8.59
N VAL A 167 -4.04 -1.91 7.77
CA VAL A 167 -4.17 -1.82 6.32
C VAL A 167 -4.92 -3.07 5.85
N VAL A 168 -5.90 -2.88 4.97
CA VAL A 168 -6.75 -3.94 4.38
C VAL A 168 -6.34 -4.11 2.93
N LEU A 169 -5.98 -5.34 2.55
CA LEU A 169 -5.75 -5.71 1.15
C LEU A 169 -6.99 -6.44 0.61
N GLY A 170 -7.48 -5.99 -0.54
CA GLY A 170 -8.73 -6.49 -1.09
C GLY A 170 -8.96 -6.09 -2.54
N ARG A 171 -10.21 -6.24 -2.98
CA ARG A 171 -10.67 -5.84 -4.31
C ARG A 171 -11.87 -4.92 -4.19
N GLY A 172 -11.80 -3.76 -4.84
CA GLY A 172 -12.88 -2.78 -4.94
C GLY A 172 -13.41 -2.65 -6.36
N ILE A 173 -14.59 -2.05 -6.51
CA ILE A 173 -15.16 -1.70 -7.82
C ILE A 173 -15.33 -0.18 -7.89
N PRO A 174 -14.80 0.51 -8.92
CA PRO A 174 -14.07 0.00 -10.07
C PRO A 174 -12.55 -0.21 -9.84
N GLU A 175 -12.08 -0.04 -8.60
CA GLU A 175 -10.66 0.07 -8.24
C GLU A 175 -9.80 -1.14 -8.63
N GLY A 176 -10.36 -2.36 -8.69
CA GLY A 176 -9.56 -3.57 -8.84
C GLY A 176 -8.89 -3.94 -7.52
N ASP A 177 -7.69 -4.52 -7.57
CA ASP A 177 -6.91 -4.79 -6.36
C ASP A 177 -6.55 -3.45 -5.70
N THR A 178 -6.86 -3.30 -4.41
CA THR A 178 -6.88 -2.01 -3.72
C THR A 178 -6.59 -2.17 -2.23
N CYS A 179 -6.32 -1.05 -1.57
CA CYS A 179 -6.01 -0.96 -0.16
C CYS A 179 -6.96 0.01 0.56
N TYR A 180 -7.47 -0.42 1.72
CA TYR A 180 -8.27 0.41 2.63
C TYR A 180 -7.59 0.43 3.99
N VAL A 181 -8.05 1.26 4.92
CA VAL A 181 -7.71 1.13 6.34
C VAL A 181 -8.93 0.62 7.10
N PHE A 182 -8.74 -0.29 8.03
CA PHE A 182 -9.76 -0.77 8.96
C PHE A 182 -9.44 -0.24 10.35
N THR A 183 -10.46 0.27 11.05
CA THR A 183 -10.38 0.55 12.49
C THR A 183 -11.46 -0.24 13.21
N PRO A 184 -11.09 -1.07 14.21
CA PRO A 184 -12.08 -1.72 15.06
C PRO A 184 -13.02 -0.72 15.73
N GLY A 185 -14.21 -1.20 16.08
CA GLY A 185 -15.13 -0.46 16.92
C GLY A 185 -14.64 -0.43 18.37
N ASP A 186 -15.02 0.62 19.09
CA ASP A 186 -14.77 0.74 20.53
C ASP A 186 -16.08 0.44 21.26
N ALA A 187 -16.05 -0.40 22.30
CA ALA A 187 -17.22 -0.92 23.04
C ALA A 187 -18.40 0.08 23.20
N GLY A 188 -19.31 0.07 22.21
CA GLY A 188 -20.53 0.89 22.16
C GLY A 188 -20.34 2.39 21.81
N ARG A 189 -19.14 2.85 21.46
CA ARG A 189 -18.84 4.26 21.14
C ARG A 189 -18.64 4.51 19.65
N ARG A 190 -18.05 3.54 18.95
CA ARG A 190 -17.76 3.61 17.52
C ARG A 190 -17.98 2.24 16.91
N GLU A 191 -18.69 2.22 15.80
CA GLU A 191 -18.79 1.03 14.97
C GLU A 191 -17.46 0.79 14.23
N PRO A 192 -17.15 -0.46 13.86
CA PRO A 192 -16.02 -0.78 12.99
C PRO A 192 -16.13 -0.09 11.63
N GLN A 193 -15.04 0.50 11.16
CA GLN A 193 -15.03 1.34 9.95
C GLN A 193 -13.98 0.91 8.94
N LEU A 194 -14.32 1.07 7.65
CA LEU A 194 -13.45 0.97 6.49
C LEU A 194 -13.22 2.35 5.90
N TRP A 195 -11.96 2.71 5.72
CA TRP A 195 -11.53 4.01 5.24
C TRP A 195 -10.93 3.82 3.84
N ASN A 196 -11.63 4.32 2.82
CA ASN A 196 -11.07 4.43 1.47
C ASN A 196 -10.21 5.69 1.42
N THR A 197 -8.89 5.50 1.49
CA THR A 197 -7.92 6.59 1.55
C THR A 197 -7.70 7.28 0.22
N SER A 198 -7.97 6.60 -0.90
CA SER A 198 -7.87 7.17 -2.25
C SER A 198 -9.05 8.10 -2.56
N SER A 199 -10.27 7.74 -2.14
CA SER A 199 -11.47 8.60 -2.33
C SER A 199 -11.79 9.52 -1.15
N GLY A 200 -11.10 9.36 -0.03
CA GLY A 200 -11.33 10.13 1.19
C GLY A 200 -12.69 9.82 1.85
N ARG A 201 -13.22 8.61 1.66
CA ARG A 201 -14.53 8.18 2.17
C ARG A 201 -14.40 7.18 3.31
N VAL A 202 -15.41 7.16 4.18
CA VAL A 202 -15.49 6.26 5.33
C VAL A 202 -16.80 5.51 5.24
N TYR A 203 -16.72 4.20 5.47
CA TYR A 203 -17.83 3.27 5.40
C TYR A 203 -17.91 2.51 6.71
N ASP A 204 -19.13 2.23 7.16
CA ASP A 204 -19.33 1.17 8.13
C ASP A 204 -19.01 -0.18 7.46
N VAL A 205 -18.48 -1.16 8.20
CA VAL A 205 -18.19 -2.49 7.63
C VAL A 205 -19.44 -3.20 7.07
N SER A 206 -20.63 -2.82 7.54
CA SER A 206 -21.92 -3.32 7.08
C SER A 206 -22.56 -2.46 5.97
N ASP A 207 -21.93 -1.37 5.55
CA ASP A 207 -22.47 -0.48 4.51
C ASP A 207 -22.42 -1.17 3.13
N ALA A 208 -23.60 -1.45 2.57
CA ALA A 208 -23.75 -2.05 1.25
C ALA A 208 -23.25 -1.16 0.10
N ASN A 209 -23.04 0.14 0.34
CA ASN A 209 -22.48 1.08 -0.64
C ASN A 209 -20.94 1.15 -0.59
N CYS A 210 -20.30 0.38 0.28
CA CYS A 210 -18.85 0.28 0.32
C CYS A 210 -18.35 -0.31 -1.02
N PRO A 211 -17.42 0.36 -1.74
CA PRO A 211 -16.91 -0.15 -3.01
C PRO A 211 -16.06 -1.40 -2.87
N LEU A 212 -15.54 -1.68 -1.66
CA LEU A 212 -14.77 -2.86 -1.35
C LEU A 212 -15.66 -4.10 -1.41
N VAL A 213 -15.41 -4.98 -2.37
CA VAL A 213 -16.23 -6.19 -2.61
C VAL A 213 -15.59 -7.47 -2.10
N SER A 214 -14.27 -7.47 -1.86
CA SER A 214 -13.53 -8.61 -1.33
C SER A 214 -12.41 -8.16 -0.41
N VAL A 215 -12.30 -8.78 0.77
CA VAL A 215 -11.20 -8.61 1.74
C VAL A 215 -10.38 -9.87 1.77
N GLY A 216 -9.08 -9.77 1.45
CA GLY A 216 -8.16 -10.88 1.45
C GLY A 216 -7.37 -11.00 2.75
N CYS A 217 -6.70 -9.93 3.18
CA CYS A 217 -6.00 -9.91 4.46
C CYS A 217 -5.89 -8.51 5.05
N LEU A 218 -5.58 -8.45 6.33
CA LEU A 218 -5.26 -7.22 7.05
C LEU A 218 -3.85 -7.31 7.62
N PHE A 219 -3.18 -6.18 7.79
CA PHE A 219 -1.91 -6.15 8.51
C PHE A 219 -1.72 -4.87 9.30
N ASP A 220 -0.91 -4.97 10.34
CA ASP A 220 -0.37 -3.83 11.07
C ASP A 220 1.15 -3.98 11.27
N ASP A 221 1.71 -3.22 12.19
CA ASP A 221 3.13 -3.24 12.53
C ASP A 221 3.59 -4.54 13.22
N THR A 222 2.66 -5.44 13.57
CA THR A 222 2.93 -6.64 14.37
C THR A 222 2.62 -7.93 13.63
N ASN A 223 1.56 -7.99 12.83
CA ASN A 223 1.12 -9.23 12.20
C ASN A 223 0.31 -9.01 10.91
N ILE A 224 0.08 -10.11 10.20
CA ILE A 224 -0.79 -10.20 9.02
C ILE A 224 -1.87 -11.23 9.33
N TYR A 225 -3.12 -10.91 9.01
CA TYR A 225 -4.30 -11.71 9.28
C TYR A 225 -4.99 -12.03 7.96
N ALA A 226 -4.86 -13.28 7.50
CA ALA A 226 -5.58 -13.75 6.32
C ALA A 226 -7.05 -14.04 6.63
N ASN A 227 -7.94 -13.52 5.79
CA ASN A 227 -9.35 -13.88 5.82
C ASN A 227 -9.51 -15.34 5.39
N VAL A 228 -9.87 -16.22 6.32
CA VAL A 228 -10.14 -17.65 6.06
C VAL A 228 -11.64 -17.99 6.13
N GLN A 229 -12.49 -16.97 6.19
CA GLN A 229 -13.95 -17.11 6.25
C GLN A 229 -14.52 -17.57 4.90
N PRO A 230 -15.72 -18.18 4.85
CA PRO A 230 -16.33 -18.62 3.59
C PRO A 230 -16.62 -17.51 2.59
N SER A 231 -16.82 -16.26 3.05
CA SER A 231 -17.05 -15.07 2.22
C SER A 231 -15.88 -14.11 2.34
N SER A 232 -15.65 -13.29 1.31
CA SER A 232 -14.74 -12.14 1.37
C SER A 232 -15.45 -10.78 1.39
N LYS A 233 -16.78 -10.74 1.25
CA LYS A 233 -17.54 -9.49 1.22
C LYS A 233 -17.55 -8.81 2.59
N PRO A 234 -17.16 -7.53 2.74
CA PRO A 234 -17.05 -6.84 4.03
C PRO A 234 -18.22 -7.03 4.99
N GLN A 235 -19.44 -6.83 4.49
CA GLN A 235 -20.70 -6.95 5.24
C GLN A 235 -21.03 -8.37 5.75
N MET A 236 -20.32 -9.39 5.28
CA MET A 236 -20.49 -10.79 5.69
C MET A 236 -19.36 -11.29 6.58
N LEU A 237 -18.37 -10.44 6.90
CA LEU A 237 -17.21 -10.85 7.68
C LEU A 237 -17.45 -10.65 9.16
N ASN A 238 -16.97 -11.60 9.95
CA ASN A 238 -16.63 -11.35 11.33
C ASN A 238 -15.34 -10.53 11.36
N TRP A 239 -15.38 -9.32 11.93
CA TRP A 239 -14.22 -8.40 12.01
C TRP A 239 -13.39 -8.54 13.29
N ASN A 240 -13.66 -9.54 14.12
CA ASN A 240 -12.83 -9.86 15.29
C ASN A 240 -11.54 -10.58 14.87
N LEU A 241 -10.45 -9.83 14.68
CA LEU A 241 -9.15 -10.36 14.26
C LEU A 241 -8.51 -11.34 15.27
N ALA A 242 -8.97 -11.37 16.52
CA ALA A 242 -8.53 -12.35 17.51
C ALA A 242 -9.12 -13.75 17.29
N ASP A 243 -10.18 -13.87 16.49
CA ASP A 243 -10.81 -15.14 16.19
C ASP A 243 -10.03 -15.89 15.09
N ALA A 244 -9.15 -16.80 15.52
CA ALA A 244 -8.31 -17.62 14.64
C ALA A 244 -9.09 -18.56 13.70
N ALA A 245 -10.39 -18.77 13.93
CA ALA A 245 -11.25 -19.52 13.00
C ALA A 245 -11.62 -18.69 11.76
N HIS A 246 -11.64 -17.37 11.89
CA HIS A 246 -12.01 -16.42 10.82
C HIS A 246 -10.79 -15.68 10.26
N TRP A 247 -9.77 -15.43 11.09
CA TRP A 247 -8.56 -14.69 10.74
C TRP A 247 -7.32 -15.50 11.09
N ARG A 248 -6.65 -16.05 10.08
CA ARG A 248 -5.43 -16.83 10.31
C ARG A 248 -4.23 -15.86 10.41
N PRO A 249 -3.53 -15.79 11.55
CA PRO A 249 -2.35 -14.95 11.66
C PRO A 249 -1.15 -15.56 10.91
N PHE A 250 -0.26 -14.70 10.42
CA PHE A 250 1.00 -15.10 9.80
C PHE A 250 2.03 -15.49 10.87
N PHE A 251 2.19 -14.64 11.89
CA PHE A 251 3.02 -14.93 13.05
C PHE A 251 2.21 -15.55 14.18
N GLY A 252 2.76 -16.60 14.80
CA GLY A 252 2.14 -17.28 15.92
C GLY A 252 0.91 -18.10 15.55
N GLY A 253 0.26 -18.68 16.56
CA GLY A 253 -0.84 -19.63 16.36
C GLY A 253 -0.38 -21.00 15.85
N LYS A 254 -1.33 -21.90 15.61
CA LYS A 254 -1.04 -23.27 15.16
C LYS A 254 -0.57 -23.26 13.70
N GLY A 255 0.73 -23.48 13.50
CA GLY A 255 1.33 -23.55 12.17
C GLY A 255 1.66 -22.19 11.54
N GLY A 256 1.67 -21.10 12.32
CA GLY A 256 2.21 -19.81 11.89
C GLY A 256 3.74 -19.74 12.02
N PHE A 257 4.35 -18.74 11.40
CA PHE A 257 5.79 -18.50 11.52
C PHE A 257 6.13 -18.07 12.95
N ALA A 258 7.25 -18.55 13.48
CA ALA A 258 7.73 -18.07 14.77
C ALA A 258 8.16 -16.60 14.63
N PRO A 259 7.52 -15.64 15.34
CA PRO A 259 7.86 -14.24 15.18
C PRO A 259 9.34 -14.02 15.56
N PRO A 260 10.12 -13.34 14.70
CA PRO A 260 11.43 -12.86 15.11
C PRO A 260 11.25 -11.89 16.29
N SER A 261 12.12 -11.99 17.29
CA SER A 261 12.10 -11.11 18.47
C SER A 261 13.43 -10.34 18.53
N PRO A 262 13.45 -9.03 18.21
CA PRO A 262 12.31 -8.22 17.72
C PRO A 262 11.95 -8.49 16.24
N LEU A 263 10.78 -7.98 15.80
CA LEU A 263 10.45 -7.90 14.38
C LEU A 263 11.52 -7.08 13.62
N PRO A 264 11.75 -7.37 12.32
CA PRO A 264 12.67 -6.58 11.52
C PRO A 264 12.31 -5.08 11.57
N PRO A 265 13.31 -4.18 11.59
CA PRO A 265 13.06 -2.76 11.73
C PRO A 265 12.18 -2.22 10.60
N SER A 266 11.27 -1.30 10.92
CA SER A 266 10.42 -0.65 9.93
C SER A 266 11.24 0.00 8.82
N VAL A 267 10.74 -0.11 7.58
CA VAL A 267 11.30 0.63 6.42
C VAL A 267 10.92 2.12 6.45
N GLN A 268 9.97 2.49 7.31
CA GLN A 268 9.54 3.86 7.49
C GLN A 268 10.52 4.65 8.36
N LEU A 269 10.74 5.91 7.97
CA LEU A 269 11.38 6.87 8.87
C LEU A 269 10.55 7.08 10.15
N PRO A 270 11.18 7.39 11.31
CA PRO A 270 10.45 7.70 12.55
C PRO A 270 9.50 8.90 12.42
N ARG A 271 9.81 9.82 11.51
CA ARG A 271 8.99 10.99 11.18
C ARG A 271 9.06 11.21 9.68
N VAL A 272 7.93 11.56 9.07
CA VAL A 272 7.87 12.01 7.69
C VAL A 272 8.24 13.51 7.66
N PRO A 273 9.29 13.91 6.95
CA PRO A 273 9.54 15.32 6.66
C PRO A 273 8.47 15.85 5.73
N PHE A 274 7.77 16.91 6.14
CA PHE A 274 6.88 17.66 5.26
C PHE A 274 7.58 18.97 4.90
N LYS A 275 7.91 19.16 3.63
CA LYS A 275 8.44 20.44 3.15
C LYS A 275 7.35 21.51 3.27
N ARG A 276 7.75 22.70 3.71
CA ARG A 276 6.89 23.88 3.76
C ARG A 276 6.95 24.64 2.45
#